data_AF-A0A8J5RJZ3-F1
#
_entry.id   AF-A0A8J5RJZ3-F1
#
_cell.length_a   1.000
_cell.length_b   1.000
_cell.length_c   1.000
_cell.angle_alpha   90.00
_cell.angle_beta   90.00
_cell.angle_gamma   90.00
#
_symmetry.space_group_name_H-M   'P 1'
#
loop_
_entity.id
_entity.type
_entity.pdbx_description
1 polymer ?
#
loop_
_entity_poly.entity_id
_entity_poly.type
_entity_poly.pdbx_seq_one_letter_code
_entity_poly.pdbx_strand_id
1 'polypeptide(L)'
;MSPAAPNTAHLLDANVNYQSLFCFQPNSGATSSGVFAGDDPLKFYFPLLLYHVCIVFALSRAIHAVLGRASVPLVISQILAGVLLGPSFLGHLLPRVGELFATPEGWVQINTVGGYAFMLQIFVIGVKTDLGMIAKSGKKAIAIAVLGTAAPHLAMYITSLALRAHVPAAGVGDHLSHHQPHLMVVALGVHRRLLHAT
;
A
#
# COMPACT_ATOMS: atom_id res chain seq x y z
N MET A 1 29.44 3.92 -42.07
CA MET A 1 29.55 5.38 -42.25
C MET A 1 28.57 6.04 -41.29
N SER A 2 29.07 6.64 -40.20
CA SER A 2 28.26 7.55 -39.37
C SER A 2 27.85 8.79 -40.18
N PRO A 3 26.86 9.52 -39.68
CA PRO A 3 27.14 10.90 -39.30
C PRO A 3 26.81 11.17 -37.82
N ALA A 4 27.48 12.18 -37.28
CA ALA A 4 27.59 12.52 -35.87
C ALA A 4 26.62 13.65 -35.44
N ALA A 5 26.10 13.51 -34.21
CA ALA A 5 25.75 14.51 -33.18
C ALA A 5 24.71 15.64 -33.48
N PRO A 6 23.93 16.12 -32.47
CA PRO A 6 24.52 16.89 -31.38
C PRO A 6 24.04 16.53 -29.96
N ASN A 7 25.03 16.27 -29.13
CA ASN A 7 25.21 16.70 -27.74
C ASN A 7 24.41 17.94 -27.27
N THR A 8 23.15 17.78 -26.85
CA THR A 8 22.36 18.81 -26.14
C THR A 8 21.39 18.25 -25.09
N ALA A 9 21.70 17.12 -24.44
CA ALA A 9 20.89 16.57 -23.34
C ALA A 9 21.50 16.81 -21.95
N HIS A 10 22.27 17.89 -21.75
CA HIS A 10 23.01 18.14 -20.50
C HIS A 10 22.61 19.45 -19.79
N LEU A 11 21.47 20.08 -20.10
CA LEU A 11 21.09 21.38 -19.53
C LEU A 11 19.64 21.55 -19.06
N LEU A 12 18.91 20.48 -18.72
CA LEU A 12 17.59 20.60 -18.06
C LEU A 12 17.39 19.65 -16.86
N ASP A 13 18.42 19.44 -16.03
CA ASP A 13 18.28 18.70 -14.76
C ASP A 13 18.91 19.43 -13.57
N ALA A 14 18.82 20.77 -13.55
CA ALA A 14 19.09 21.55 -12.34
C ALA A 14 17.74 21.86 -11.67
N ASN A 15 17.43 21.16 -10.57
CA ASN A 15 16.30 21.37 -9.66
C ASN A 15 15.02 20.56 -9.90
N VAL A 16 15.14 19.22 -10.02
CA VAL A 16 14.03 18.30 -9.72
C VAL A 16 14.46 17.43 -8.56
N ASN A 17 13.72 17.49 -7.46
CA ASN A 17 13.93 16.66 -6.28
C ASN A 17 13.72 15.17 -6.64
N TYR A 18 14.81 14.45 -6.86
CA TYR A 18 14.87 13.05 -7.27
C TYR A 18 14.54 12.10 -6.12
N GLN A 19 13.24 11.94 -5.83
CA GLN A 19 12.73 10.69 -5.27
C GLN A 19 12.16 9.86 -6.42
N SER A 20 13.05 9.05 -7.01
CA SER A 20 12.83 7.95 -7.98
C SER A 20 12.05 8.27 -9.27
N LEU A 21 12.79 8.72 -10.29
CA LEU A 21 12.30 8.74 -11.67
C LEU A 21 12.54 7.35 -12.28
N PHE A 22 11.50 6.51 -12.33
CA PHE A 22 11.56 5.21 -13.00
C PHE A 22 11.34 5.41 -14.51
N CYS A 23 12.40 5.27 -15.30
CA CYS A 23 12.29 5.24 -16.75
C CYS A 23 11.82 3.86 -17.19
N PHE A 24 10.53 3.73 -17.51
CA PHE A 24 10.02 2.56 -18.21
C PHE A 24 10.19 2.76 -19.71
N GLN A 25 10.86 1.82 -20.38
CA GLN A 25 11.00 1.84 -21.83
C GLN A 25 9.59 1.70 -22.44
N PRO A 26 9.08 2.65 -23.24
CA PRO A 26 7.73 2.60 -23.80
C PRO A 26 7.59 1.57 -24.95
N ASN A 27 8.40 0.50 -24.94
CA ASN A 27 8.47 -0.46 -26.05
C ASN A 27 7.36 -1.54 -26.04
N SER A 28 6.47 -1.51 -25.05
CA SER A 28 5.36 -2.44 -24.92
C SER A 28 4.05 -1.73 -25.25
N GLY A 29 3.44 -2.11 -26.38
CA GLY A 29 2.14 -1.59 -26.80
C GLY A 29 1.03 -1.82 -25.75
N ALA A 30 -0.14 -1.21 -25.95
CA ALA A 30 -1.27 -1.43 -25.03
C ALA A 30 -1.78 -2.89 -25.05
N THR A 31 -1.61 -3.60 -26.17
CA THR A 31 -2.13 -4.95 -26.41
C THR A 31 -1.13 -5.79 -27.22
N SER A 32 -1.02 -7.08 -26.89
CA SER A 32 -0.22 -8.06 -27.65
C SER A 32 -0.96 -8.55 -28.89
N SER A 33 -0.24 -8.91 -29.95
CA SER A 33 -0.78 -9.62 -31.13
C SER A 33 -1.21 -11.07 -30.82
N GLY A 34 -1.03 -11.52 -29.57
CA GLY A 34 -1.50 -12.80 -29.05
C GLY A 34 -0.41 -13.87 -29.04
N VAL A 35 -0.54 -14.85 -28.13
CA VAL A 35 0.41 -15.97 -27.98
C VAL A 35 0.56 -16.81 -29.26
N PHE A 36 -0.48 -16.83 -30.10
CA PHE A 36 -0.48 -17.52 -31.39
C PHE A 36 0.41 -16.85 -32.44
N ALA A 37 0.77 -15.57 -32.25
CA ALA A 37 1.75 -14.87 -33.06
C ALA A 37 3.21 -15.11 -32.60
N GLY A 38 3.41 -15.88 -31.51
CA GLY A 38 4.73 -16.13 -30.91
C GLY A 38 5.22 -15.03 -29.97
N ASP A 39 4.37 -14.03 -29.66
CA ASP A 39 4.68 -12.97 -28.70
C ASP A 39 4.43 -13.42 -27.26
N ASP A 40 5.30 -13.01 -26.32
CA ASP A 40 5.09 -13.17 -24.88
C ASP A 40 4.11 -12.10 -24.36
N PRO A 41 2.84 -12.46 -24.04
CA PRO A 41 1.83 -11.47 -23.67
C PRO A 41 2.13 -10.79 -22.33
N LEU A 42 2.96 -11.40 -21.47
CA LEU A 42 3.31 -10.84 -20.16
C LEU A 42 4.23 -9.61 -20.23
N LYS A 43 4.78 -9.28 -21.40
CA LYS A 43 5.57 -8.04 -21.60
C LYS A 43 4.71 -6.79 -21.81
N PHE A 44 3.39 -6.96 -21.97
CA PHE A 44 2.46 -5.86 -22.24
C PHE A 44 1.70 -5.47 -20.97
N TYR A 45 1.44 -4.17 -20.81
CA TYR A 45 0.83 -3.61 -19.59
C TYR A 45 -0.56 -4.20 -19.28
N PHE A 46 -1.44 -4.24 -20.29
CA PHE A 46 -2.83 -4.67 -20.10
C PHE A 46 -2.99 -6.14 -19.68
N PRO A 47 -2.42 -7.12 -20.40
CA PRO A 47 -2.49 -8.53 -19.98
C PRO A 47 -1.78 -8.79 -18.65
N LEU A 48 -0.68 -8.08 -18.35
CA LEU A 48 -0.01 -8.18 -17.05
C LEU A 48 -0.90 -7.70 -15.89
N LEU A 49 -1.62 -6.58 -16.08
CA LEU A 49 -2.59 -6.08 -15.11
C LEU A 49 -3.75 -7.06 -14.91
N LEU A 50 -4.32 -7.58 -16.02
CA LEU A 50 -5.41 -8.54 -15.96
C LEU A 50 -4.98 -9.80 -15.20
N TYR A 51 -3.78 -10.29 -15.46
CA TYR A 51 -3.18 -11.42 -14.75
C TYR A 51 -3.10 -11.17 -13.24
N HIS A 52 -2.60 -10.01 -12.80
CA HIS A 52 -2.55 -9.65 -11.38
C HIS A 52 -3.94 -9.61 -10.73
N VAL A 53 -4.94 -8.99 -11.38
CA VAL A 53 -6.32 -8.94 -10.86
C VAL A 53 -6.94 -10.33 -10.78
N CYS A 54 -6.76 -11.16 -11.82
CA CYS A 54 -7.26 -12.53 -11.85
C CYS A 54 -6.68 -13.37 -10.70
N ILE A 55 -5.37 -13.27 -10.43
CA ILE A 55 -4.73 -14.01 -9.33
C ILE A 55 -5.24 -13.55 -7.98
N VAL A 56 -5.30 -12.23 -7.75
CA VAL A 56 -5.81 -11.69 -6.48
C VAL A 56 -7.25 -12.16 -6.24
N PHE A 57 -8.09 -12.10 -7.27
CA PHE A 57 -9.49 -12.54 -7.17
C PHE A 57 -9.62 -14.05 -6.95
N ALA A 58 -8.87 -14.86 -7.72
CA ALA A 58 -8.87 -16.31 -7.58
C ALA A 58 -8.41 -16.74 -6.20
N LEU A 59 -7.31 -16.16 -5.68
CA LEU A 59 -6.84 -16.51 -4.34
C LEU A 59 -7.81 -16.04 -3.25
N SER A 60 -8.36 -14.82 -3.38
CA SER A 60 -9.37 -14.33 -2.45
C SER A 60 -10.59 -15.27 -2.40
N ARG A 61 -11.03 -15.78 -3.55
CA ARG A 61 -12.14 -16.75 -3.63
C ARG A 61 -11.76 -18.12 -3.08
N ALA A 62 -10.56 -18.60 -3.33
CA ALA A 62 -10.08 -19.86 -2.77
C ALA A 62 -10.02 -19.80 -1.24
N ILE A 63 -9.44 -18.75 -0.68
CA ILE A 63 -9.39 -18.51 0.77
C ILE A 63 -10.79 -18.36 1.33
N HIS A 64 -11.65 -17.58 0.67
CA HIS A 64 -13.03 -17.43 1.10
C HIS A 64 -13.83 -18.73 1.00
N ALA A 65 -13.54 -19.64 0.07
CA ALA A 65 -14.20 -20.94 0.02
C ALA A 65 -13.81 -21.82 1.22
N VAL A 66 -12.54 -21.77 1.64
CA VAL A 66 -12.05 -22.51 2.81
C VAL A 66 -12.58 -21.90 4.12
N LEU A 67 -12.53 -20.57 4.25
CA LEU A 67 -12.94 -19.84 5.46
C LEU A 67 -14.44 -19.52 5.51
N GLY A 68 -15.14 -19.60 4.38
CA GLY A 68 -16.56 -19.27 4.25
C GLY A 68 -17.46 -20.17 5.09
N ARG A 69 -16.95 -21.35 5.50
CA ARG A 69 -17.60 -22.22 6.47
C ARG A 69 -17.74 -21.57 7.85
N ALA A 70 -16.97 -20.52 8.16
CA ALA A 70 -16.98 -19.80 9.43
C ALA A 70 -17.81 -18.49 9.40
N SER A 71 -18.67 -18.26 8.39
CA SER A 71 -19.52 -17.05 8.27
C SER A 71 -18.77 -15.71 8.30
N VAL A 72 -17.50 -15.73 7.90
CA VAL A 72 -16.62 -14.55 7.94
C VAL A 72 -16.97 -13.59 6.79
N PRO A 73 -17.07 -12.27 7.03
CA PRO A 73 -17.31 -11.30 5.98
C PRO A 73 -16.17 -11.31 4.94
N LEU A 74 -16.53 -11.14 3.67
CA LEU A 74 -15.64 -11.26 2.51
C LEU A 74 -14.38 -10.38 2.61
N VAL A 75 -14.49 -9.21 3.25
CA VAL A 75 -13.38 -8.27 3.44
C VAL A 75 -12.22 -8.88 4.23
N ILE A 76 -12.50 -9.74 5.21
CA ILE A 76 -11.46 -10.37 6.04
C ILE A 76 -10.70 -11.41 5.21
N SER A 77 -11.40 -12.17 4.36
CA SER A 77 -10.77 -13.12 3.44
C SER A 77 -9.87 -12.41 2.43
N GLN A 78 -10.25 -11.22 1.95
CA GLN A 78 -9.40 -10.40 1.07
C GLN A 78 -8.15 -9.88 1.77
N ILE A 79 -8.26 -9.41 3.01
CA ILE A 79 -7.10 -8.97 3.79
C ILE A 79 -6.13 -10.14 4.01
N LEU A 80 -6.66 -11.31 4.38
CA LEU A 80 -5.84 -12.50 4.56
C LEU A 80 -5.19 -12.96 3.24
N ALA A 81 -5.92 -12.87 2.12
CA ALA A 81 -5.35 -13.10 0.79
C ALA A 81 -4.21 -12.13 0.50
N GLY A 82 -4.36 -10.84 0.76
CA GLY A 82 -3.30 -9.85 0.58
C GLY A 82 -2.06 -10.14 1.42
N VAL A 83 -2.23 -10.54 2.69
CA VAL A 83 -1.11 -10.96 3.55
C VAL A 83 -0.40 -12.19 2.99
N LEU A 84 -1.14 -13.16 2.47
CA LEU A 84 -0.58 -14.37 1.84
C LEU A 84 0.07 -14.10 0.48
N LEU A 85 -0.43 -13.13 -0.29
CA LEU A 85 0.23 -12.65 -1.53
C LEU A 85 1.50 -11.86 -1.24
N GLY A 86 1.72 -11.45 0.01
CA GLY A 86 2.96 -10.79 0.40
C GLY A 86 4.17 -11.59 -0.08
N PRO A 87 5.25 -10.91 -0.53
CA PRO A 87 6.40 -11.56 -1.15
C PRO A 87 7.03 -12.65 -0.26
N SER A 88 6.88 -12.54 1.07
CA SER A 88 7.36 -13.50 2.05
C SER A 88 6.66 -14.87 2.01
N PHE A 89 5.35 -14.91 1.74
CA PHE A 89 4.61 -16.18 1.66
C PHE A 89 4.59 -16.71 0.21
N LEU A 90 4.38 -15.81 -0.76
CA LEU A 90 4.29 -16.19 -2.16
C LEU A 90 5.64 -16.67 -2.72
N GLY A 91 6.76 -16.12 -2.24
CA GLY A 91 8.10 -16.54 -2.62
C GLY A 91 8.44 -17.98 -2.22
N HIS A 92 7.83 -18.52 -1.15
CA HIS A 92 8.07 -19.90 -0.72
C HIS A 92 7.10 -20.90 -1.38
N LEU A 93 5.84 -20.52 -1.59
CA LEU A 93 4.80 -21.43 -2.09
C LEU A 93 4.75 -21.49 -3.62
N LEU A 94 4.98 -20.36 -4.31
CA LEU A 94 4.81 -20.21 -5.76
C LEU A 94 5.90 -19.29 -6.35
N PRO A 95 7.16 -19.76 -6.49
CA PRO A 95 8.29 -18.92 -6.91
C PRO A 95 8.04 -18.24 -8.27
N ARG A 96 7.45 -18.96 -9.22
CA ARG A 96 7.14 -18.43 -10.57
C ARG A 96 6.08 -17.33 -10.56
N VAL A 97 5.15 -17.37 -9.62
CA VAL A 97 4.14 -16.31 -9.47
C VAL A 97 4.76 -15.11 -8.75
N GLY A 98 5.54 -15.35 -7.69
CA GLY A 98 6.27 -14.32 -6.96
C GLY A 98 7.22 -13.50 -7.84
N GLU A 99 7.93 -14.11 -8.78
CA GLU A 99 8.82 -13.42 -9.73
C GLU A 99 8.08 -12.40 -10.61
N LEU A 100 6.84 -12.72 -11.03
CA LEU A 100 6.02 -11.82 -11.86
C LEU A 100 5.52 -10.61 -11.06
N PHE A 101 5.10 -10.85 -9.81
CA PHE A 101 4.73 -9.77 -8.88
C PHE A 101 5.93 -8.93 -8.47
N ALA A 102 7.14 -9.52 -8.39
CA ALA A 102 8.37 -8.83 -8.02
C ALA A 102 8.96 -7.93 -9.12
N THR A 103 8.38 -7.95 -10.33
CA THR A 103 8.78 -7.01 -11.39
C THR A 103 8.42 -5.57 -10.99
N PRO A 104 9.29 -4.58 -11.28
CA PRO A 104 8.99 -3.17 -10.99
C PRO A 104 7.68 -2.68 -11.62
N GLU A 105 7.35 -3.18 -12.82
CA GLU A 105 6.11 -2.87 -13.54
C GLU A 105 4.88 -3.39 -12.80
N GLY A 106 4.91 -4.65 -12.35
CA GLY A 106 3.80 -5.26 -11.62
C GLY A 106 3.51 -4.59 -10.28
N TRP A 107 4.56 -4.23 -9.53
CA TRP A 107 4.42 -3.49 -8.28
C TRP A 107 3.73 -2.14 -8.47
N VAL A 108 4.15 -1.36 -9.46
CA VAL A 108 3.53 -0.05 -9.74
C VAL A 108 2.08 -0.22 -10.14
N GLN A 109 1.77 -1.18 -11.01
CA GLN A 109 0.39 -1.47 -11.44
C GLN A 109 -0.54 -1.79 -10.26
N ILE A 110 -0.15 -2.74 -9.41
CA ILE A 110 -0.96 -3.18 -8.28
C ILE A 110 -1.10 -2.07 -7.24
N ASN A 111 -0.05 -1.28 -6.99
CA ASN A 111 -0.13 -0.17 -6.06
C ASN A 111 -1.10 0.92 -6.55
N THR A 112 -1.05 1.25 -7.84
CA THR A 112 -1.99 2.21 -8.45
C THR A 112 -3.43 1.69 -8.40
N VAL A 113 -3.67 0.46 -8.86
CA VAL A 113 -5.01 -0.15 -8.86
C VAL A 113 -5.54 -0.34 -7.43
N GLY A 114 -4.67 -0.75 -6.50
CA GLY A 114 -4.99 -0.90 -5.07
C GLY A 114 -5.39 0.43 -4.44
N GLY A 115 -4.68 1.51 -4.76
CA GLY A 115 -5.06 2.87 -4.37
C GLY A 115 -6.44 3.25 -4.87
N TYR A 116 -6.73 3.06 -6.16
CA TYR A 116 -8.07 3.31 -6.72
C TYR A 116 -9.16 2.45 -6.07
N ALA A 117 -8.90 1.16 -5.87
CA ALA A 117 -9.84 0.24 -5.22
C ALA A 117 -10.16 0.69 -3.79
N PHE A 118 -9.15 1.11 -3.02
CA PHE A 118 -9.35 1.64 -1.66
C PHE A 118 -10.16 2.95 -1.66
N MET A 119 -9.87 3.86 -2.58
CA MET A 119 -10.63 5.11 -2.73
C MET A 119 -12.10 4.85 -3.07
N LEU A 120 -12.35 3.96 -4.03
CA LEU A 120 -13.71 3.53 -4.39
C LEU A 120 -14.41 2.82 -3.23
N GLN A 121 -13.68 2.02 -2.44
CA GLN A 121 -14.22 1.33 -1.28
C GLN A 121 -14.69 2.32 -0.20
N ILE A 122 -13.87 3.34 0.10
CA ILE A 122 -14.25 4.41 1.03
C ILE A 122 -15.45 5.20 0.49
N PHE A 123 -15.47 5.47 -0.81
CA PHE A 123 -16.59 6.16 -1.45
C PHE A 123 -17.91 5.38 -1.29
N VAL A 124 -17.91 4.07 -1.56
CA VAL A 124 -19.08 3.21 -1.37
C VAL A 124 -19.51 3.15 0.09
N ILE A 125 -18.56 3.07 1.02
CA ILE A 125 -18.85 3.14 2.46
C ILE A 125 -19.52 4.48 2.79
N GLY A 126 -19.00 5.60 2.29
CA GLY A 126 -19.58 6.93 2.47
C GLY A 126 -21.01 7.04 1.94
N VAL A 127 -21.26 6.59 0.70
CA VAL A 127 -22.60 6.60 0.08
C VAL A 127 -23.59 5.70 0.82
N LYS A 128 -23.15 4.56 1.33
CA LYS A 128 -24.00 3.62 2.09
C LYS A 128 -24.26 4.10 3.51
N THR A 129 -23.46 5.05 4.01
CA THR A 129 -23.56 5.55 5.37
C THR A 129 -24.65 6.61 5.47
N ASP A 130 -25.65 6.36 6.31
CA ASP A 130 -26.73 7.30 6.59
C ASP A 130 -26.22 8.48 7.44
N LEU A 131 -26.13 9.67 6.82
CA LEU A 131 -25.67 10.90 7.48
C LEU A 131 -26.65 11.37 8.57
N GLY A 132 -27.94 11.04 8.47
CA GLY A 132 -28.97 11.39 9.45
C GLY A 132 -28.76 10.68 10.78
N MET A 133 -28.38 9.40 10.75
CA MET A 133 -28.00 8.63 11.94
C MET A 133 -26.73 9.17 12.62
N ILE A 134 -25.76 9.62 11.83
CA ILE A 134 -24.53 10.25 12.35
C ILE A 134 -24.87 11.59 13.03
N ALA A 135 -25.65 12.44 12.38
CA ALA A 135 -26.05 13.74 12.93
C ALA A 135 -26.83 13.59 14.24
N LYS A 136 -27.72 12.59 14.35
CA LYS A 136 -28.53 12.34 15.56
C LYS A 136 -27.73 11.80 16.74
N SER A 137 -26.60 11.14 16.48
CA SER A 137 -25.75 10.56 17.54
C SER A 137 -24.93 11.61 18.30
N GLY A 138 -24.84 12.85 17.79
CA GLY A 138 -24.32 14.02 18.49
C GLY A 138 -22.91 13.85 19.07
N LYS A 139 -22.64 14.52 20.19
CA LYS A 139 -21.32 14.52 20.86
C LYS A 139 -20.85 13.12 21.30
N LYS A 140 -21.76 12.18 21.56
CA LYS A 140 -21.42 10.84 22.05
C LYS A 140 -20.75 9.99 20.96
N ALA A 141 -21.24 10.04 19.71
CA ALA A 141 -20.60 9.34 18.60
C ALA A 141 -19.18 9.86 18.34
N ILE A 142 -18.98 11.18 18.40
CA ILE A 142 -17.65 11.79 18.24
C ILE A 142 -16.72 11.32 19.36
N ALA A 143 -17.19 11.33 20.62
CA ALA A 143 -16.41 10.81 21.74
C ALA A 143 -16.00 9.35 21.54
N ILE A 144 -16.93 8.48 21.12
CA ILE A 144 -16.65 7.06 20.84
C ILE A 144 -15.65 6.90 19.68
N ALA A 145 -15.79 7.67 18.61
CA ALA A 145 -14.86 7.62 17.47
C ALA A 145 -13.44 8.05 17.87
N VAL A 146 -13.32 9.14 18.63
CA VAL A 146 -12.04 9.65 19.11
C VAL A 146 -11.42 8.67 20.10
N LEU A 147 -12.17 8.19 21.10
CA LEU A 147 -11.69 7.21 22.07
C LEU A 147 -11.30 5.88 21.40
N GLY A 148 -12.12 5.39 20.47
CA GLY A 148 -11.88 4.14 19.75
C GLY A 148 -10.67 4.19 18.81
N THR A 149 -10.34 5.37 18.27
CA THR A 149 -9.12 5.55 17.45
C THR A 149 -7.89 5.84 18.31
N ALA A 150 -8.06 6.65 19.37
CA ALA A 150 -6.95 7.05 20.23
C ALA A 150 -6.45 5.89 21.10
N ALA A 151 -7.34 5.04 21.61
CA ALA A 151 -6.99 3.92 22.48
C ALA A 151 -5.96 2.94 21.86
N PRO A 152 -6.17 2.36 20.65
CA PRO A 152 -5.18 1.48 20.04
C PRO A 152 -3.89 2.23 19.67
N HIS A 153 -3.99 3.52 19.31
CA HIS A 153 -2.83 4.33 18.98
C HIS A 153 -1.94 4.61 20.22
N LEU A 154 -2.56 4.88 21.37
CA LEU A 154 -1.87 5.00 22.65
C LEU A 154 -1.25 3.68 23.08
N ALA A 155 -1.98 2.58 22.97
CA ALA A 155 -1.44 1.25 23.26
C ALA A 155 -0.21 0.93 22.41
N MET A 156 -0.28 1.19 21.10
CA MET A 156 0.85 1.01 20.18
C MET A 156 2.06 1.88 20.56
N TYR A 157 1.84 3.14 20.93
CA TYR A 157 2.91 4.04 21.39
C TYR A 157 3.55 3.58 22.70
N ILE A 158 2.75 3.16 23.67
CA ILE A 158 3.23 2.63 24.96
C ILE A 158 4.07 1.37 24.73
N THR A 159 3.58 0.43 23.92
CA THR A 159 4.33 -0.79 23.57
C THR A 159 5.65 -0.44 22.87
N SER A 160 5.66 0.55 21.97
CA SER A 160 6.89 1.01 21.32
C SER A 160 7.91 1.58 22.31
N LEU A 161 7.47 2.29 23.36
CA LEU A 161 8.35 2.82 24.40
C LEU A 161 8.85 1.73 25.36
N ALA A 162 7.97 0.82 25.77
CA ALA A 162 8.33 -0.32 26.61
C ALA A 162 9.35 -1.24 25.91
N LEU A 163 9.20 -1.44 24.60
CA LEU A 163 10.15 -2.20 23.79
C LEU A 163 11.52 -1.49 23.71
N ARG A 164 11.53 -0.15 23.55
CA ARG A 164 12.77 0.66 23.55
C ARG A 164 13.51 0.62 24.88
N ALA A 165 12.81 0.42 25.99
CA ALA A 165 13.42 0.27 27.32
C ALA A 165 14.08 -1.11 27.54
N HIS A 166 13.63 -2.15 26.81
CA HIS A 166 14.14 -3.52 26.94
C HIS A 166 15.17 -3.92 25.87
N VAL A 167 15.23 -3.22 24.73
CA VAL A 167 16.20 -3.49 23.66
C VAL A 167 17.42 -2.56 23.82
N PRO A 168 18.64 -3.09 24.06
CA PRO A 168 19.86 -2.30 24.05
C PRO A 168 20.02 -1.60 22.68
N ALA A 169 20.30 -0.30 22.69
CA ALA A 169 20.35 0.57 21.50
C ALA A 169 21.57 0.31 20.58
N ALA A 170 21.83 -0.94 20.22
CA ALA A 170 23.00 -1.35 19.44
C ALA A 170 22.76 -1.47 17.92
N GLY A 171 21.64 -0.96 17.37
CA GLY A 171 21.42 -1.05 15.91
C GLY A 171 20.17 -0.36 15.34
N VAL A 172 19.60 0.65 16.01
CA VAL A 172 18.40 1.36 15.54
C VAL A 172 18.70 2.87 15.48
N GLY A 173 19.78 3.25 14.79
CA GLY A 173 20.30 4.63 14.78
C GLY A 173 20.29 5.33 13.43
N ASP A 174 20.11 4.59 12.35
CA ASP A 174 20.58 5.01 11.02
C ASP A 174 19.48 5.12 9.94
N HIS A 175 18.25 4.61 10.19
CA HIS A 175 17.16 4.66 9.19
C HIS A 175 15.86 5.39 9.61
N LEU A 176 15.74 5.89 10.86
CA LEU A 176 14.48 6.49 11.35
C LEU A 176 14.35 8.01 11.21
N SER A 177 15.38 8.73 10.72
CA SER A 177 15.38 10.20 10.72
C SER A 177 14.57 10.87 9.59
N HIS A 178 13.98 10.14 8.63
CA HIS A 178 13.42 10.79 7.43
C HIS A 178 11.89 10.66 7.23
N HIS A 179 11.14 9.96 8.10
CA HIS A 179 9.71 9.69 7.81
C HIS A 179 8.72 9.89 8.97
N GLN A 180 9.08 10.61 10.03
CA GLN A 180 8.21 10.80 11.20
C GLN A 180 8.02 12.27 11.67
N PRO A 181 7.61 13.23 10.81
CA PRO A 181 7.19 14.54 11.33
C PRO A 181 5.80 14.51 11.99
N HIS A 182 4.87 13.63 11.57
CA HIS A 182 3.48 13.68 12.06
C HIS A 182 3.29 13.14 13.49
N LEU A 183 4.02 12.09 13.88
CA LEU A 183 3.90 11.49 15.22
C LEU A 183 4.57 12.36 16.30
N MET A 184 5.63 13.10 15.92
CA MET A 184 6.34 13.99 16.83
C MET A 184 5.51 15.24 17.20
N VAL A 185 4.69 15.76 16.27
CA VAL A 185 3.78 16.90 16.53
C VAL A 185 2.69 16.52 17.54
N VAL A 186 2.16 15.30 17.49
CA VAL A 186 1.15 14.83 18.45
C VAL A 186 1.77 14.65 19.84
N ALA A 187 2.97 14.08 19.92
CA ALA A 187 3.69 13.91 21.19
C ALA A 187 4.07 15.26 21.84
N LEU A 188 4.58 16.23 21.07
CA LEU A 188 4.85 17.58 21.56
C LEU A 188 3.58 18.32 21.97
N GLY A 189 2.48 18.14 21.24
CA GLY A 189 1.19 18.78 21.51
C GLY A 189 0.52 18.29 22.79
N VAL A 190 0.77 17.04 23.21
CA VAL A 190 0.30 16.48 24.49
C VAL A 190 1.23 16.89 25.63
N HIS A 191 2.55 16.82 25.44
CA HIS A 191 3.49 17.22 26.48
C HIS A 191 3.38 18.72 26.81
N ARG A 192 3.18 19.59 25.81
CA ARG A 192 2.99 21.04 26.00
C ARG A 192 1.65 21.39 26.67
N ARG A 193 0.62 20.55 26.53
CA ARG A 193 -0.65 20.70 27.26
C ARG A 193 -0.55 20.28 28.72
N LEU A 194 0.30 19.30 29.05
CA LEU A 194 0.56 18.88 30.43
C LEU A 194 1.41 19.89 31.21
N LEU A 195 2.37 20.55 30.54
CA LEU A 195 3.18 21.63 31.15
C LEU A 195 2.44 22.95 31.37
N HIS A 196 1.28 23.16 30.75
CA HIS A 196 0.42 24.34 30.96
C HIS A 196 -0.73 24.09 31.95
N ALA A 197 -0.92 22.83 32.38
CA ALA A 197 -1.94 22.42 33.33
C ALA A 197 -1.38 22.14 34.74
N THR A 198 -0.09 22.41 34.96
CA THR A 198 0.59 22.38 36.26
C THR A 198 1.16 23.77 36.52
#